data_AF-A0A821BWE5-F1
#
_entry.id   AF-A0A821BWE5-F1
#
_cell.length_a   1.000
_cell.length_b   1.000
_cell.length_c   1.000
_cell.angle_alpha   90.00
_cell.angle_beta   90.00
_cell.angle_gamma   90.00
#
_symmetry.space_group_name_H-M   'P 1'
#
loop_
_entity.id
_entity.type
_entity.pdbx_description
1 polymer ?
#
loop_
_entity_poly.entity_id
_entity_poly.type
_entity_poly.pdbx_seq_one_letter_code
_entity_poly.pdbx_strand_id
1 'polypeptide(L)'
;MNVITRYLTREHHIPLTATIIRKFSQQLETSLHQQYMIPLSYLNIYRTRKEFKLMKSIQHRLKKGNYILRETDKSVIFHIGNSVDYEKKAEAYRQKTGAYIELDSNPL
;
A
#
# COMPACT_ATOMS: atom_id res chain seq x y z
N MET A 1 -5.31 21.11 -19.54
CA MET A 1 -3.93 21.44 -19.98
C MET A 1 -2.97 20.52 -19.21
N ASN A 2 -2.17 19.69 -19.89
CA ASN A 2 -1.28 18.71 -19.24
C ASN A 2 -0.24 19.42 -18.35
N VAL A 3 0.10 18.83 -17.20
CA VAL A 3 1.11 19.32 -16.24
C VAL A 3 2.42 19.69 -16.94
N ILE A 4 2.85 18.87 -17.90
CA ILE A 4 4.08 19.11 -18.67
C ILE A 4 3.94 20.34 -19.57
N THR A 5 2.80 20.51 -20.25
CA THR A 5 2.54 21.69 -21.08
C THR A 5 2.53 22.96 -20.24
N ARG A 6 1.96 22.91 -19.04
CA ARG A 6 1.94 24.05 -18.10
C ARG A 6 3.35 24.40 -17.60
N TYR A 7 4.19 23.40 -17.32
CA TYR A 7 5.59 23.59 -16.95
C TYR A 7 6.39 24.25 -18.09
N LEU A 8 6.28 23.72 -19.32
CA LEU A 8 7.00 24.24 -20.48
C LEU A 8 6.61 25.68 -20.85
N THR A 9 5.33 26.04 -20.70
CA THR A 9 4.88 27.42 -20.96
C THR A 9 5.29 28.38 -19.84
N ARG A 10 5.27 27.96 -18.57
CA ARG A 10 5.58 28.83 -17.43
C ARG A 10 7.08 29.01 -17.19
N GLU A 11 7.83 27.92 -17.16
CA GLU A 11 9.25 27.93 -16.76
C GLU A 11 10.18 28.15 -17.94
N HIS A 12 9.76 27.75 -19.16
CA HIS A 12 10.59 27.86 -20.36
C HIS A 12 10.03 28.85 -21.39
N HIS A 13 8.97 29.58 -21.06
CA HIS A 13 8.32 30.60 -21.91
C HIS A 13 7.98 30.14 -23.33
N ILE A 14 7.77 28.84 -23.54
CA ILE A 14 7.46 28.30 -24.86
C ILE A 14 5.97 28.55 -25.15
N PRO A 15 5.62 29.22 -26.26
CA PRO A 15 4.23 29.50 -26.61
C PRO A 15 3.43 28.21 -26.76
N LEU A 16 2.20 28.16 -26.22
CA LEU A 16 1.30 27.02 -26.36
C LEU A 16 0.96 26.67 -27.81
N THR A 17 0.99 27.67 -28.69
CA THR A 17 0.77 27.53 -30.13
C THR A 17 2.01 27.00 -30.87
N ALA A 18 3.15 26.89 -30.20
CA ALA A 18 4.36 26.38 -30.80
C ALA A 18 4.12 24.94 -31.26
N THR A 19 4.35 24.71 -32.56
CA THR A 19 4.17 23.41 -33.21
C THR A 19 4.90 22.29 -32.49
N ILE A 20 6.01 22.61 -31.82
CA ILE A 20 6.82 21.68 -31.03
C ILE A 20 6.07 21.14 -29.80
N ILE A 21 5.34 21.98 -29.07
CA ILE A 21 4.53 21.56 -27.91
C ILE A 21 3.40 20.66 -28.38
N ARG A 22 2.71 21.03 -29.46
CA ARG A 22 1.61 20.22 -30.01
C ARG A 22 2.10 18.83 -30.44
N LYS A 23 3.22 18.77 -31.17
CA LYS A 23 3.84 17.49 -31.57
C LYS A 23 4.25 16.65 -30.37
N PHE A 24 4.90 17.26 -29.38
CA PHE A 24 5.31 16.57 -28.16
C PHE A 24 4.11 16.01 -27.38
N SER A 25 3.04 16.79 -27.21
CA SER A 25 1.82 16.33 -26.55
C SER A 25 1.17 15.15 -27.27
N GLN A 26 1.09 15.19 -28.61
CA GLN A 26 0.57 14.09 -29.41
C GLN A 26 1.42 12.82 -29.30
N GLN A 27 2.75 12.96 -29.33
CA GLN A 27 3.68 11.84 -29.14
C GLN A 27 3.53 11.21 -27.76
N LEU A 28 3.49 12.03 -26.70
CA LEU A 28 3.32 11.56 -25.34
C LEU A 28 1.98 10.80 -25.17
N GLU A 29 0.89 11.37 -25.68
CA GLU A 29 -0.42 10.74 -25.63
C GLU A 29 -0.43 9.40 -26.37
N THR A 30 0.20 9.34 -27.55
CA THR A 30 0.35 8.11 -28.32
C THR A 30 1.16 7.07 -27.56
N SER A 31 2.30 7.44 -26.97
CA SER A 31 3.15 6.53 -26.20
C SER A 31 2.44 6.00 -24.96
N LEU A 32 1.73 6.85 -24.22
CA LEU A 32 0.96 6.43 -23.05
C LEU A 32 -0.20 5.50 -23.46
N HIS A 33 -0.90 5.83 -24.54
CA HIS A 33 -1.96 4.98 -25.06
C HIS A 33 -1.44 3.62 -25.49
N GLN A 34 -0.32 3.57 -26.21
CA GLN A 34 0.35 2.32 -26.59
C GLN A 34 0.72 1.52 -25.36
N GLN A 35 1.37 2.12 -24.36
CA GLN A 35 1.73 1.43 -23.12
C GLN A 35 0.52 0.89 -22.37
N TYR A 36 -0.57 1.65 -22.31
CA TYR A 36 -1.82 1.21 -21.68
C TYR A 36 -2.46 0.04 -22.42
N MET A 37 -2.37 0.03 -23.75
CA MET A 37 -2.91 -1.03 -24.60
C MET A 37 -2.03 -2.28 -24.66
N ILE A 38 -0.80 -2.24 -24.15
CA ILE A 38 0.04 -3.45 -24.05
C ILE A 38 -0.65 -4.41 -23.07
N PRO A 39 -1.07 -5.60 -23.53
CA PRO A 39 -1.69 -6.57 -22.65
C PRO A 39 -0.68 -7.01 -21.60
N LEU A 40 -1.14 -7.13 -20.35
CA LEU A 40 -0.32 -7.69 -19.30
C LEU A 40 0.14 -9.09 -19.70
N SER A 41 1.43 -9.37 -19.50
CA SER A 41 2.00 -10.70 -19.76
C SER A 41 1.18 -11.76 -19.01
N TYR A 42 0.82 -12.84 -19.71
CA TYR A 42 0.11 -13.97 -19.12
C TYR A 42 0.80 -14.50 -17.87
N LEU A 43 2.14 -14.52 -17.86
CA LEU A 43 2.93 -14.94 -16.71
C LEU A 43 2.69 -14.05 -15.49
N ASN A 44 2.60 -12.74 -15.68
CA ASN A 44 2.34 -11.79 -14.59
C ASN A 44 0.92 -12.00 -14.04
N ILE A 45 -0.09 -12.10 -14.93
CA ILE A 45 -1.47 -12.37 -14.53
C ILE A 45 -1.56 -13.67 -13.72
N TYR A 46 -0.90 -14.74 -14.19
CA TYR A 46 -0.88 -16.02 -13.51
C TYR A 46 -0.22 -15.94 -12.12
N ARG A 47 0.95 -15.29 -12.01
CA ARG A 47 1.65 -15.09 -10.73
C ARG A 47 0.81 -14.30 -9.74
N THR A 48 0.23 -13.17 -10.16
CA THR A 48 -0.64 -12.35 -9.32
C THR A 48 -1.85 -13.14 -8.81
N ARG A 49 -2.48 -13.95 -9.67
CA ARG A 49 -3.61 -14.81 -9.25
C ARG A 49 -3.17 -15.86 -8.21
N LYS A 50 -1.98 -16.44 -8.37
CA LYS A 50 -1.43 -17.42 -7.43
C LYS A 50 -1.14 -16.78 -6.06
N GLU A 51 -0.48 -15.62 -6.07
CA GLU A 51 -0.18 -14.86 -4.85
C GLU A 51 -1.47 -14.41 -4.14
N PHE A 52 -2.46 -13.93 -4.88
CA PHE A 52 -3.75 -13.56 -4.32
C PHE A 52 -4.45 -14.73 -3.62
N LYS A 53 -4.46 -15.92 -4.24
CA LYS A 53 -5.00 -17.14 -3.62
C LYS A 53 -4.24 -17.53 -2.35
N LEU A 54 -2.91 -17.41 -2.36
CA LEU A 54 -2.08 -17.66 -1.19
C LEU A 54 -2.42 -16.70 -0.05
N MET A 55 -2.50 -15.39 -0.33
CA MET A 55 -2.88 -14.37 0.67
C MET A 55 -4.27 -14.64 1.25
N LYS A 56 -5.25 -15.01 0.43
CA LYS A 56 -6.59 -15.39 0.90
C LYS A 56 -6.56 -16.61 1.82
N SER A 57 -5.76 -17.62 1.50
CA SER A 57 -5.58 -18.80 2.35
C SER A 57 -4.96 -18.43 3.71
N ILE A 58 -3.93 -17.59 3.71
CA ILE A 58 -3.29 -17.10 4.94
C ILE A 58 -4.32 -16.33 5.79
N GLN A 59 -5.03 -15.36 5.19
CA GLN A 59 -6.07 -14.59 5.89
C GLN A 59 -7.16 -15.49 6.50
N HIS A 60 -7.60 -16.50 5.77
CA HIS A 60 -8.61 -17.45 6.27
C HIS A 60 -8.09 -18.24 7.47
N ARG A 61 -6.86 -18.76 7.41
CA ARG A 61 -6.25 -19.51 8.52
C ARG A 61 -6.05 -18.64 9.76
N LEU A 62 -5.59 -17.39 9.57
CA LEU A 62 -5.43 -16.45 10.68
C LEU A 62 -6.76 -16.17 11.37
N LYS A 63 -7.81 -15.88 10.61
CA LYS A 63 -9.16 -15.66 11.16
C LYS A 63 -9.71 -16.88 11.87
N LYS A 64 -9.61 -18.07 11.26
CA LYS A 64 -10.14 -19.31 11.86
C LYS A 64 -9.47 -19.65 13.19
N GLY A 65 -8.17 -19.38 13.32
CA GLY A 65 -7.41 -19.66 14.53
C GLY A 65 -7.32 -18.50 15.52
N ASN A 66 -8.00 -17.37 15.29
CA ASN A 66 -7.85 -16.13 16.06
C ASN A 66 -6.38 -15.71 16.24
N TYR A 67 -5.59 -15.89 15.18
CA TYR A 67 -4.19 -15.49 15.14
C TYR A 67 -4.06 -14.05 14.63
N ILE A 68 -3.20 -13.29 15.28
CA ILE A 68 -2.80 -11.95 14.91
C ILE A 68 -1.40 -12.01 14.30
N LEU A 69 -1.27 -11.47 13.09
CA LEU A 69 -0.01 -11.20 12.43
C LEU A 69 0.36 -9.74 12.70
N ARG A 70 1.50 -9.49 13.36
CA ARG A 70 1.96 -8.14 13.70
C ARG A 70 3.37 -7.91 13.19
N GLU A 71 3.60 -6.76 12.56
CA GLU A 71 4.94 -6.29 12.22
C GLU A 71 5.68 -5.87 13.49
N THR A 72 6.98 -6.19 13.58
CA THR A 72 7.78 -5.86 14.76
C THR A 72 8.66 -4.66 14.50
N ASP A 73 8.71 -3.74 15.45
CA ASP A 73 9.41 -2.45 15.33
C ASP A 73 10.93 -2.61 15.22
N LYS A 74 11.46 -3.77 15.62
CA LYS A 74 12.90 -4.05 15.75
C LYS A 74 13.46 -4.99 14.68
N SER A 75 12.63 -5.52 13.77
CA SER A 75 13.09 -6.41 12.72
C SER A 75 12.08 -6.50 11.58
N VAL A 76 12.52 -6.78 10.35
CA VAL A 76 11.66 -7.10 9.17
C VAL A 76 10.97 -8.47 9.34
N ILE A 77 10.76 -8.89 10.59
CA ILE A 77 10.16 -10.16 10.98
C ILE A 77 8.75 -9.85 11.46
N PHE A 78 7.81 -10.67 11.00
CA PHE A 78 6.45 -10.67 11.49
C PHE A 78 6.30 -11.65 12.66
N HIS A 79 5.62 -11.23 13.72
CA HIS A 79 5.21 -12.11 14.79
C HIS A 79 3.79 -12.63 14.54
N ILE A 80 3.58 -13.94 14.72
CA ILE A 80 2.27 -14.59 14.67
C ILE A 80 1.97 -15.13 16.08
N GLY A 81 0.82 -14.77 16.64
CA GLY A 81 0.38 -15.26 17.95
C GLY A 81 -1.14 -15.25 18.08
N ASN A 82 -1.69 -15.98 19.05
CA ASN A 82 -3.12 -15.92 19.32
C ASN A 82 -3.47 -14.60 20.02
N SER A 83 -4.63 -14.02 19.70
CA SER A 83 -5.19 -12.87 20.42
C SER A 83 -5.13 -13.00 21.95
N VAL A 84 -5.48 -14.17 22.50
CA VAL A 84 -5.50 -14.45 23.94
C VAL A 84 -4.09 -14.38 24.54
N ASP A 85 -3.07 -14.85 23.82
CA ASP A 85 -1.69 -14.81 24.31
C ASP A 85 -1.16 -13.37 24.38
N TYR A 86 -1.62 -12.51 23.47
CA TYR A 86 -1.30 -11.09 23.50
C TYR A 86 -1.96 -10.38 24.68
N GLU A 87 -3.24 -10.66 24.95
CA GLU A 87 -3.94 -10.11 26.11
C GLU A 87 -3.24 -10.52 27.41
N LYS A 88 -2.92 -11.81 27.57
CA LYS A 88 -2.19 -12.31 28.74
C LYS A 88 -0.83 -11.63 28.91
N LYS A 89 -0.07 -11.45 27.82
CA LYS A 89 1.22 -10.74 27.87
C LYS A 89 1.05 -9.27 28.25
N ALA A 90 0.04 -8.59 27.73
CA ALA A 90 -0.25 -7.21 28.06
C ALA A 90 -0.65 -7.05 29.53
N GLU A 91 -1.48 -7.95 30.04
CA GLU A 91 -1.90 -7.97 31.44
C GLU A 91 -0.71 -8.27 32.38
N ALA A 92 0.11 -9.27 32.07
CA ALA A 92 1.31 -9.59 32.86
C ALA A 92 2.29 -8.41 32.89
N TYR A 93 2.47 -7.71 31.76
CA TYR A 93 3.32 -6.53 31.71
C TYR A 93 2.74 -5.36 32.51
N ARG A 94 1.41 -5.14 32.44
CA ARG A 94 0.69 -4.16 33.25
C ARG A 94 0.89 -4.41 34.73
N GLN A 95 0.65 -5.63 35.20
CA GLN A 95 0.84 -6.02 36.60
C GLN A 95 2.30 -5.85 37.05
N LYS A 96 3.27 -6.18 36.19
CA LYS A 96 4.70 -6.07 36.52
C LYS A 96 5.20 -4.63 36.64
N THR A 97 4.67 -3.71 35.82
CA THR A 97 5.22 -2.36 35.68
C THR A 97 4.40 -1.28 36.37
N GLY A 98 3.13 -1.53 36.67
CA GLY A 98 2.21 -0.51 37.18
C GLY A 98 2.01 0.67 36.22
N ALA A 99 2.38 0.51 34.94
CA ALA A 99 2.44 1.60 33.98
C ALA A 99 1.08 2.05 33.42
N TYR A 100 -0.02 1.41 33.83
CA TYR A 100 -1.37 1.71 33.33
C TYR A 100 -2.33 1.89 34.49
N ILE A 101 -3.22 2.87 34.36
CA ILE A 101 -4.33 3.12 35.29
C ILE A 101 -5.62 2.77 34.54
N GLU A 102 -6.47 1.96 35.15
CA GLU A 102 -7.81 1.70 34.63
C GLU A 102 -8.68 2.95 34.83
N LEU A 103 -9.36 3.38 33.77
CA LEU A 103 -10.26 4.53 33.83
C LEU A 103 -11.68 4.02 34.05
N ASP A 104 -12.39 4.57 35.04
CA ASP A 104 -13.77 4.19 35.35
C ASP A 104 -14.78 4.60 34.26
N SER A 105 -14.37 5.46 33.33
CA SER A 105 -15.17 5.88 32.18
C SER A 105 -14.28 6.25 31.00
N ASN A 106 -14.83 6.12 29.78
CA ASN A 106 -14.16 6.57 28.57
C ASN A 106 -14.00 8.10 28.65
N PRO A 107 -12.78 8.65 28.57
CA PRO A 107 -12.57 10.11 28.67
C PRO A 107 -13.00 10.90 27.42
N LEU A 108 -13.75 10.26 26.49
CA LEU A 108 -14.28 10.83 25.25
C LEU A 108 -15.80 10.86 25.26
#